data_AF-A0A371YIU9-F1
#
_entry.id   AF-A0A371YIU9-F1
#
_cell.length_a   1.000
_cell.length_b   1.000
_cell.length_c   1.000
_cell.angle_alpha   90.00
_cell.angle_beta   90.00
_cell.angle_gamma   90.00
#
_symmetry.space_group_name_H-M   'P 1'
#
loop_
_entity.id
_entity.type
_entity.pdbx_description
1 polymer ?
#
loop_
_entity_poly.entity_id
_entity_poly.type
_entity_poly.pdbx_seq_one_letter_code
_entity_poly.pdbx_strand_id
1 'polypeptide(L)'
;MALDNQTFANLERDISDTGEAINECKMITPRYGLRFKSIPLISKEADVKVSELSSAIDTALAGGAGAAGWTANLIEYKGSTQNKFNEDQEKINNETIQYALNISELRQLKPRKNGSIAMTLGYSETGIGAGVYLFDKNIVNNDDAGEYIRVNGIQGAWVLQPKNEISLELFGAVGDKVIDDAAAMRKCSLFAEKYNLKIKGESKVGYYFASDVTIYNDFDVEGLYFNASESKYGSLYIKTKKEPEIIALSSLGGLTEGSSKITGFPLSAVGKYVRFSTETAVLTERNNNGL
;
A
#
# COMPACT_ATOMS: atom_id res chain seq x y z
N MET A 1 -33.70 98.92 20.38
CA MET A 1 -32.84 98.74 21.57
C MET A 1 -31.42 99.06 21.10
N ALA A 2 -30.80 100.12 21.60
CA ALA A 2 -29.43 100.45 21.22
C ALA A 2 -28.49 99.39 21.81
N LEU A 3 -27.64 98.79 20.98
CA LEU A 3 -26.60 97.86 21.44
C LEU A 3 -25.59 98.68 22.26
N ASP A 4 -25.35 98.29 23.50
CA ASP A 4 -24.32 98.90 24.35
C ASP A 4 -22.92 98.31 24.04
N ASN A 5 -21.88 99.00 24.49
CA ASN A 5 -20.49 98.55 24.26
C ASN A 5 -20.22 97.16 24.83
N GLN A 6 -20.92 96.76 25.89
CA GLN A 6 -20.79 95.43 26.50
C GLN A 6 -21.36 94.33 25.59
N THR A 7 -22.45 94.61 24.87
CA THR A 7 -23.04 93.68 23.91
C THR A 7 -22.12 93.44 22.72
N PHE A 8 -21.43 94.49 22.23
CA PHE A 8 -20.42 94.34 21.18
C PHE A 8 -19.20 93.53 21.64
N ALA A 9 -18.63 93.85 22.80
CA ALA A 9 -17.50 93.09 23.35
C ALA A 9 -17.85 91.61 23.59
N ASN A 10 -19.09 91.33 23.99
CA ASN A 10 -19.60 89.97 24.16
C ASN A 10 -19.76 89.23 22.81
N LEU A 11 -20.26 89.91 21.77
CA LEU A 11 -20.39 89.34 20.42
C LEU A 11 -19.02 89.07 19.81
N GLU A 12 -18.05 89.97 19.97
CA GLU A 12 -16.67 89.77 19.50
C GLU A 12 -16.04 88.54 20.15
N ARG A 13 -16.27 88.34 21.46
CA ARG A 13 -15.83 87.14 22.17
C ARG A 13 -16.52 85.88 21.65
N ASP A 14 -17.84 85.89 21.49
CA ASP A 14 -18.58 84.71 21.01
C ASP A 14 -18.18 84.34 19.57
N ILE A 15 -17.91 85.34 18.72
CA ILE A 15 -17.36 85.15 17.36
C ILE A 15 -15.95 84.56 17.42
N SER A 16 -15.09 85.08 18.31
CA SER A 16 -13.75 84.55 18.53
C SER A 16 -13.79 83.09 18.98
N ASP A 17 -14.55 82.78 20.03
CA ASP A 17 -14.72 81.42 20.56
C ASP A 17 -15.24 80.46 19.49
N THR A 18 -16.14 80.93 18.60
CA THR A 18 -16.67 80.14 17.48
C THR A 18 -15.61 79.89 16.40
N GLY A 19 -14.84 80.92 16.04
CA GLY A 19 -13.73 80.81 15.08
C GLY A 19 -12.66 79.85 15.57
N GLU A 20 -12.34 79.92 16.85
CA GLU A 20 -11.40 79.04 17.54
C GLU A 20 -11.91 77.59 17.63
N ALA A 21 -13.20 77.39 17.89
CA ALA A 21 -13.81 76.07 17.99
C ALA A 21 -13.72 75.24 16.70
N ILE A 22 -13.69 75.92 15.54
CA ILE A 22 -13.64 75.28 14.23
C ILE A 22 -12.20 75.11 13.75
N ASN A 23 -11.31 76.09 14.02
CA ASN A 23 -10.02 76.18 13.35
C ASN A 23 -8.81 75.85 14.24
N GLU A 24 -8.93 75.97 15.55
CA GLU A 24 -7.80 75.79 16.46
C GLU A 24 -7.90 74.48 17.24
N CYS A 25 -6.76 73.84 17.51
CA CYS A 25 -6.70 72.61 18.31
C CYS A 25 -6.59 72.95 19.80
N LYS A 26 -7.69 73.32 20.45
CA LYS A 26 -7.70 73.73 21.87
C LYS A 26 -9.03 73.49 22.58
N MET A 27 -8.99 73.64 23.91
CA MET A 27 -10.19 73.68 24.75
C MET A 27 -10.80 75.08 24.72
N ILE A 28 -12.04 75.18 24.26
CA ILE A 28 -12.80 76.44 24.21
C ILE A 28 -13.47 76.67 25.56
N THR A 29 -13.38 77.92 26.04
CA THR A 29 -13.97 78.34 27.33
C THR A 29 -15.03 79.41 27.05
N PRO A 30 -16.24 78.98 26.66
CA PRO A 30 -17.28 79.92 26.25
C PRO A 30 -17.67 80.82 27.40
N ARG A 31 -18.25 81.98 27.06
CA ARG A 31 -18.83 82.90 28.06
C ARG A 31 -19.90 82.23 28.92
N TYR A 32 -20.67 81.29 28.35
CA TYR A 32 -21.68 80.50 29.05
C TYR A 32 -21.50 79.01 28.80
N GLY A 33 -21.76 78.21 29.84
CA GLY A 33 -21.72 76.74 29.75
C GLY A 33 -20.38 76.14 30.12
N LEU A 34 -20.23 74.84 29.83
CA LEU A 34 -19.03 74.07 30.13
C LEU A 34 -17.99 74.26 29.03
N ARG A 35 -16.72 74.10 29.41
CA ARG A 35 -15.60 74.03 28.47
C ARG A 35 -15.79 72.83 27.55
N PHE A 36 -15.48 72.99 26.28
CA PHE A 36 -15.59 71.91 25.29
C PHE A 36 -14.36 71.87 24.38
N LYS A 37 -14.15 70.72 23.73
CA LYS A 37 -13.05 70.52 22.79
C LYS A 37 -13.44 71.07 21.43
N SER A 38 -12.52 71.77 20.76
CA SER A 38 -12.70 72.16 19.36
C SER A 38 -12.76 70.93 18.44
N ILE A 39 -13.34 71.09 17.24
CA ILE A 39 -13.44 70.01 16.26
C ILE A 39 -12.05 69.43 15.89
N PRO A 40 -11.01 70.26 15.62
CA PRO A 40 -9.68 69.74 15.34
C PRO A 40 -9.07 68.95 16.50
N LEU A 41 -9.35 69.33 17.75
CA LEU A 41 -8.87 68.61 18.93
C LEU A 41 -9.55 67.25 19.07
N ILE A 42 -10.86 67.16 18.82
CA ILE A 42 -11.60 65.89 18.83
C ILE A 42 -11.10 64.96 17.72
N SER A 43 -10.91 65.49 16.50
CA SER A 43 -10.40 64.70 15.36
C SER A 43 -9.02 64.13 15.65
N LYS A 44 -8.10 64.96 16.16
CA LYS A 44 -6.74 64.53 16.50
C LYS A 44 -6.73 63.43 17.57
N GLU A 45 -7.57 63.55 18.60
CA GLU A 45 -7.70 62.51 19.62
C GLU A 45 -8.32 61.21 19.07
N ALA A 46 -9.26 61.31 18.14
CA ALA A 46 -9.85 60.15 17.48
C ALA A 46 -8.80 59.42 16.61
N ASP A 47 -8.01 60.15 15.83
CA ASP A 47 -6.94 59.59 14.99
C ASP A 47 -5.89 58.86 15.85
N VAL A 48 -5.51 59.45 17.00
CA VAL A 48 -4.59 58.80 17.95
C VAL A 48 -5.19 57.49 18.48
N LYS A 49 -6.46 57.47 18.91
CA LYS A 49 -7.11 56.26 19.41
C LYS A 49 -7.26 55.17 18.34
N VAL A 50 -7.54 55.55 17.09
CA VAL A 50 -7.60 54.61 15.97
C VAL A 50 -6.23 54.02 15.72
N SER A 51 -5.17 54.84 15.71
CA SER A 51 -3.79 54.36 15.56
C SER A 51 -3.36 53.43 16.69
N GLU A 52 -3.73 53.74 17.94
CA GLU A 52 -3.46 52.89 19.10
C GLU A 52 -4.18 51.55 19.00
N LEU A 53 -5.45 51.56 18.56
CA LEU A 53 -6.22 50.34 18.36
C LEU A 53 -5.64 49.47 17.24
N SER A 54 -5.24 50.07 16.11
CA SER A 54 -4.55 49.35 15.03
C SER A 54 -3.26 48.70 15.53
N SER A 55 -2.44 49.46 16.27
CA SER A 55 -1.21 48.93 16.87
C SER A 55 -1.48 47.79 17.86
N ALA A 56 -2.56 47.87 18.64
CA ALA A 56 -2.95 46.81 19.57
C ALA A 56 -3.42 45.54 18.85
N ILE A 57 -4.17 45.68 17.75
CA ILE A 57 -4.58 44.57 16.88
C ILE A 57 -3.35 43.92 16.26
N ASP A 58 -2.43 44.69 15.70
CA ASP A 58 -1.20 44.17 15.10
C ASP A 58 -0.33 43.46 16.15
N THR A 59 -0.25 44.00 17.37
CA THR A 59 0.47 43.36 18.48
C THR A 59 -0.23 42.08 18.94
N ALA A 60 -1.57 42.04 18.99
CA ALA A 60 -2.33 40.86 19.34
C ALA A 60 -2.24 39.77 18.25
N LEU A 61 -2.26 40.16 16.97
CA LEU A 61 -2.03 39.26 15.83
C LEU A 61 -0.59 38.74 15.84
N ALA A 62 0.40 39.59 16.07
CA ALA A 62 1.81 39.20 16.20
C ALA A 62 2.06 38.34 17.44
N GLY A 63 1.35 38.58 18.55
CA GLY A 63 1.39 37.77 19.76
C GLY A 63 0.68 36.42 19.61
N GLY A 64 -0.43 36.39 18.85
CA GLY A 64 -1.13 35.16 18.47
C GLY A 64 -0.39 34.34 17.40
N ALA A 65 0.40 35.00 16.55
CA ALA A 65 1.27 34.36 15.56
C ALA A 65 2.70 34.10 16.09
N GLY A 66 3.07 34.66 17.23
CA GLY A 66 4.39 34.59 17.84
C GLY A 66 4.54 33.44 18.83
N ALA A 67 5.79 33.02 19.10
CA ALA A 67 6.30 31.96 20.00
C ALA A 67 5.68 30.54 19.87
N ALA A 68 4.39 30.42 19.59
CA ALA A 68 3.66 29.17 19.34
C ALA A 68 3.32 28.95 17.85
N GLY A 69 3.52 29.96 17.00
CA GLY A 69 3.14 29.94 15.58
C GLY A 69 1.62 29.88 15.40
N TRP A 70 1.16 29.99 14.14
CA TRP A 70 -0.18 29.54 13.79
C TRP A 70 -0.27 28.05 14.11
N THR A 71 -0.86 27.70 15.26
CA THR A 71 -0.95 26.29 15.63
C THR A 71 -1.74 25.55 14.54
N ALA A 72 -1.35 24.32 14.21
CA ALA A 72 -2.03 23.50 13.21
C ALA A 72 -3.54 23.30 13.52
N ASN A 73 -3.97 23.61 14.75
CA ASN A 73 -5.37 23.62 15.18
C ASN A 73 -6.19 24.80 14.64
N LEU A 74 -5.56 25.88 14.21
CA LEU A 74 -6.22 27.12 13.77
C LEU A 74 -6.13 27.36 12.26
N ILE A 75 -5.28 26.60 11.57
CA ILE A 75 -5.13 26.67 10.11
C ILE A 75 -6.13 25.73 9.47
N GLU A 76 -7.06 26.27 8.68
CA GLU A 76 -7.90 25.45 7.82
C GLU A 76 -7.09 24.93 6.64
N TYR A 77 -7.10 23.62 6.45
CA TYR A 77 -6.53 22.92 5.33
C TYR A 77 -7.55 21.91 4.79
N LYS A 78 -7.97 22.13 3.53
CA LYS A 78 -8.91 21.25 2.80
C LYS A 78 -10.21 20.93 3.59
N GLY A 79 -10.81 21.94 4.25
CA GLY A 79 -12.07 21.78 4.99
C GLY A 79 -11.91 21.15 6.38
N SER A 80 -10.70 21.07 6.92
CA SER A 80 -10.40 20.61 8.28
C SER A 80 -9.25 21.42 8.89
N THR A 81 -8.89 21.20 10.15
CA THR A 81 -7.68 21.82 10.70
C THR A 81 -6.43 21.09 10.19
N GLN A 82 -5.32 21.80 9.98
CA GLN A 82 -4.04 21.20 9.59
C GLN A 82 -3.61 20.07 10.56
N ASN A 83 -3.93 20.20 11.86
CA ASN A 83 -3.65 19.17 12.85
C ASN A 83 -4.44 17.89 12.57
N LYS A 84 -5.75 18.01 12.31
CA LYS A 84 -6.60 16.86 11.97
C LYS A 84 -6.13 16.18 10.68
N PHE A 85 -5.76 16.97 9.67
CA PHE A 85 -5.18 16.43 8.44
C PHE A 85 -3.89 15.64 8.71
N ASN A 86 -3.00 16.15 9.55
CA ASN A 86 -1.76 15.46 9.91
C ASN A 86 -2.03 14.17 10.69
N GLU A 87 -2.94 14.20 11.67
CA GLU A 87 -3.34 13.01 12.45
C GLU A 87 -3.94 11.92 11.56
N ASP A 88 -4.82 12.28 10.61
CA ASP A 88 -5.42 11.32 9.70
C ASP A 88 -4.40 10.76 8.70
N GLN A 89 -3.46 11.59 8.22
CA GLN A 89 -2.34 11.11 7.41
C GLN A 89 -1.42 10.17 8.19
N GLU A 90 -1.17 10.44 9.48
CA GLU A 90 -0.39 9.58 10.36
C GLU A 90 -1.08 8.24 10.59
N LYS A 91 -2.40 8.23 10.80
CA LYS A 91 -3.20 6.99 10.87
C LYS A 91 -3.09 6.18 9.58
N ILE A 92 -3.25 6.81 8.42
CA ILE A 92 -3.11 6.15 7.11
C ILE A 92 -1.68 5.61 6.90
N ASN A 93 -0.66 6.34 7.33
CA ASN A 93 0.73 5.88 7.25
C ASN A 93 1.02 4.72 8.23
N ASN A 94 0.27 4.65 9.33
CA ASN A 94 0.35 3.58 10.32
C ASN A 94 -0.49 2.35 9.95
N GLU A 95 -1.54 2.50 9.13
CA GLU A 95 -2.24 1.36 8.55
C GLU A 95 -1.25 0.45 7.82
N THR A 96 -1.24 -0.81 8.23
CA THR A 96 -0.18 -1.75 7.88
C THR A 96 -0.36 -2.37 6.50
N ILE A 97 -1.60 -2.35 5.97
CA ILE A 97 -1.99 -3.08 4.76
C ILE A 97 -2.64 -2.13 3.74
N GLN A 98 -2.11 -2.12 2.52
CA GLN A 98 -2.73 -1.50 1.35
C GLN A 98 -3.40 -2.56 0.47
N TYR A 99 -4.35 -2.18 -0.38
CA TYR A 99 -5.03 -3.09 -1.30
C TYR A 99 -4.83 -2.65 -2.76
N ALA A 100 -4.73 -3.62 -3.66
CA ALA A 100 -4.76 -3.44 -5.10
C ALA A 100 -5.74 -4.45 -5.71
N LEU A 101 -6.46 -4.11 -6.78
CA LEU A 101 -7.39 -5.06 -7.40
C LEU A 101 -6.63 -6.23 -8.03
N ASN A 102 -5.50 -5.95 -8.68
CA ASN A 102 -4.72 -6.91 -9.44
C ASN A 102 -3.22 -6.54 -9.48
N ILE A 103 -2.40 -7.37 -10.16
CA ILE A 103 -0.95 -7.13 -10.27
C ILE A 103 -0.62 -5.84 -11.04
N SER A 104 -1.45 -5.46 -12.03
CA SER A 104 -1.26 -4.21 -12.78
C SER A 104 -1.37 -2.99 -11.87
N GLU A 105 -2.37 -2.96 -11.00
CA GLU A 105 -2.52 -1.90 -10.00
C GLU A 105 -1.44 -1.96 -8.92
N LEU A 106 -1.00 -3.16 -8.52
CA LEU A 106 0.08 -3.32 -7.56
C LEU A 106 1.39 -2.68 -8.05
N ARG A 107 1.67 -2.70 -9.37
CA ARG A 107 2.82 -1.98 -9.96
C ARG A 107 2.72 -0.46 -9.83
N GLN A 108 1.50 0.08 -9.76
CA GLN A 108 1.25 1.52 -9.60
C GLN A 108 1.14 1.93 -8.13
N LEU A 109 0.88 0.97 -7.24
CA LEU A 109 0.70 1.19 -5.81
C LEU A 109 2.03 1.58 -5.17
N LYS A 110 2.15 2.87 -4.82
CA LYS A 110 3.30 3.38 -4.08
C LYS A 110 3.27 2.84 -2.64
N PRO A 111 4.35 2.19 -2.17
CA PRO A 111 4.46 1.72 -0.80
C PRO A 111 4.54 2.91 0.16
N ARG A 112 3.87 2.82 1.30
CA ARG A 112 3.96 3.84 2.36
C ARG A 112 5.34 3.87 3.03
N LYS A 113 5.97 2.71 3.22
CA LYS A 113 7.30 2.54 3.85
C LYS A 113 7.94 1.22 3.45
N ASN A 114 9.24 1.07 3.67
CA ASN A 114 9.88 -0.24 3.58
C ASN A 114 9.23 -1.21 4.57
N GLY A 115 8.89 -2.42 4.12
CA GLY A 115 8.15 -3.40 4.92
C GLY A 115 6.65 -3.14 5.02
N SER A 116 6.07 -2.23 4.22
CA SER A 116 4.60 -2.13 4.11
C SER A 116 4.03 -3.38 3.46
N ILE A 117 2.82 -3.77 3.86
CA ILE A 117 2.12 -4.92 3.27
C ILE A 117 1.11 -4.42 2.24
N ALA A 118 0.99 -5.13 1.13
CA ALA A 118 -0.10 -4.97 0.18
C ALA A 118 -0.79 -6.30 -0.08
N MET A 119 -2.10 -6.28 -0.33
CA MET A 119 -2.88 -7.44 -0.74
C MET A 119 -3.49 -7.19 -2.11
N THR A 120 -3.35 -8.15 -3.02
CA THR A 120 -4.13 -8.15 -4.26
C THR A 120 -5.44 -8.90 -4.07
N LEU A 121 -6.51 -8.46 -4.72
CA LEU A 121 -7.78 -9.18 -4.73
C LEU A 121 -7.84 -10.27 -5.80
N GLY A 122 -6.87 -10.28 -6.72
CA GLY A 122 -6.61 -11.35 -7.67
C GLY A 122 -5.38 -11.06 -8.54
N TYR A 123 -5.13 -11.88 -9.56
CA TYR A 123 -3.97 -11.70 -10.45
C TYR A 123 -4.25 -10.73 -11.60
N SER A 124 -5.29 -11.03 -12.39
CA SER A 124 -5.80 -10.18 -13.49
C SER A 124 -7.17 -9.60 -13.13
N GLU A 125 -8.06 -10.46 -12.64
CA GLU A 125 -9.42 -10.14 -12.20
C GLU A 125 -9.58 -10.46 -10.71
N THR A 126 -10.54 -9.83 -10.05
CA THR A 126 -10.80 -10.05 -8.62
C THR A 126 -11.34 -11.46 -8.36
N GLY A 127 -10.88 -12.10 -7.30
CA GLY A 127 -11.40 -13.37 -6.78
C GLY A 127 -10.53 -14.60 -7.06
N ILE A 128 -9.53 -14.50 -7.94
CA ILE A 128 -8.66 -15.62 -8.34
C ILE A 128 -7.20 -15.16 -8.34
N GLY A 129 -6.30 -15.92 -7.72
CA GLY A 129 -4.86 -15.60 -7.68
C GLY A 129 -4.50 -14.41 -6.77
N ALA A 130 -5.23 -14.23 -5.67
CA ALA A 130 -4.99 -13.17 -4.68
C ALA A 130 -3.71 -13.42 -3.86
N GLY A 131 -2.85 -12.40 -3.75
CA GLY A 131 -1.54 -12.50 -3.09
C GLY A 131 -1.35 -11.50 -1.96
N VAL A 132 -0.44 -11.82 -1.04
CA VAL A 132 0.03 -10.91 0.01
C VAL A 132 1.48 -10.60 -0.26
N TYR A 133 1.82 -9.32 -0.29
CA TYR A 133 3.14 -8.84 -0.67
C TYR A 133 3.70 -7.92 0.40
N LEU A 134 5.02 -8.00 0.61
CA LEU A 134 5.77 -7.09 1.47
C LEU A 134 6.66 -6.23 0.59
N PHE A 135 6.63 -4.91 0.74
CA PHE A 135 7.52 -4.05 -0.02
C PHE A 135 8.94 -4.11 0.54
N ASP A 136 9.92 -4.40 -0.32
CA ASP A 136 11.34 -4.29 -0.01
C ASP A 136 12.04 -3.37 -1.03
N LYS A 137 12.56 -2.26 -0.52
CA LYS A 137 13.29 -1.24 -1.29
C LYS A 137 14.61 -1.75 -1.86
N ASN A 138 15.20 -2.79 -1.27
CA ASN A 138 16.52 -3.29 -1.63
C ASN A 138 16.46 -4.33 -2.75
N ILE A 139 15.27 -4.82 -3.12
CA ILE A 139 15.12 -5.78 -4.20
C ILE A 139 15.53 -5.15 -5.53
N VAL A 140 16.45 -5.83 -6.21
CA VAL A 140 16.97 -5.46 -7.53
C VAL A 140 16.53 -6.42 -8.64
N ASN A 141 15.87 -7.54 -8.28
CA ASN A 141 15.32 -8.51 -9.22
C ASN A 141 14.40 -7.84 -10.24
N ASN A 142 14.33 -8.44 -11.44
CA ASN A 142 13.38 -8.00 -12.46
C ASN A 142 11.95 -8.31 -12.03
N ASP A 143 11.00 -7.55 -12.58
CA ASP A 143 9.57 -7.89 -12.45
C ASP A 143 9.34 -9.24 -13.13
N ASP A 144 8.89 -10.23 -12.37
CA ASP A 144 8.59 -11.57 -12.88
C ASP A 144 7.08 -11.83 -12.96
N ALA A 145 6.27 -10.82 -12.65
CA ALA A 145 4.82 -10.92 -12.51
C ALA A 145 4.41 -12.10 -11.58
N GLY A 146 5.16 -12.34 -10.50
CA GLY A 146 4.91 -13.42 -9.55
C GLY A 146 5.54 -13.12 -8.19
N GLU A 147 6.78 -13.58 -7.95
CA GLU A 147 7.46 -13.35 -6.67
C GLU A 147 7.83 -11.87 -6.48
N TYR A 148 8.26 -11.18 -7.54
CA TYR A 148 8.72 -9.81 -7.50
C TYR A 148 7.90 -8.93 -8.44
N ILE A 149 7.09 -8.05 -7.86
CA ILE A 149 6.31 -7.05 -8.61
C ILE A 149 6.97 -5.69 -8.46
N ARG A 150 7.54 -5.15 -9.54
CA ARG A 150 8.26 -3.87 -9.50
C ARG A 150 7.27 -2.71 -9.37
N VAL A 151 7.63 -1.72 -8.56
CA VAL A 151 6.82 -0.50 -8.44
C VAL A 151 7.31 0.53 -9.46
N ASN A 152 6.39 1.06 -10.27
CA ASN A 152 6.70 2.01 -11.31
C ASN A 152 7.26 3.31 -10.73
N GLY A 153 8.41 3.75 -11.25
CA GLY A 153 9.01 5.03 -10.93
C GLY A 153 9.79 5.08 -9.61
N ILE A 154 9.94 3.96 -8.88
CA ILE A 154 10.77 3.88 -7.68
C ILE A 154 11.60 2.59 -7.66
N GLN A 155 12.69 2.58 -6.88
CA GLN A 155 13.45 1.36 -6.62
C GLN A 155 12.74 0.47 -5.58
N GLY A 156 12.78 -0.84 -5.79
CA GLY A 156 12.22 -1.86 -4.90
C GLY A 156 11.19 -2.75 -5.60
N ALA A 157 10.62 -3.69 -4.86
CA ALA A 157 9.55 -4.55 -5.34
C ALA A 157 8.59 -4.91 -4.20
N TRP A 158 7.33 -5.16 -4.55
CA TRP A 158 6.42 -5.94 -3.72
C TRP A 158 6.83 -7.42 -3.84
N VAL A 159 7.24 -8.02 -2.73
CA VAL A 159 7.72 -9.40 -2.66
C VAL A 159 6.62 -10.30 -2.12
N LEU A 160 6.23 -11.31 -2.89
CA LEU A 160 5.22 -12.28 -2.50
C LEU A 160 5.62 -12.98 -1.21
N GLN A 161 4.69 -13.02 -0.25
CA GLN A 161 4.90 -13.68 1.02
C GLN A 161 4.47 -15.15 0.95
N PRO A 162 5.33 -16.10 1.35
CA PRO A 162 4.99 -17.51 1.35
C PRO A 162 3.85 -17.78 2.33
N LYS A 163 2.91 -18.63 1.93
CA LYS A 163 1.81 -19.18 2.74
C LYS A 163 1.86 -20.71 2.66
N ASN A 164 1.09 -21.40 3.51
CA ASN A 164 1.04 -22.88 3.53
C ASN A 164 0.77 -23.52 2.16
N GLU A 165 0.02 -22.83 1.29
CA GLU A 165 -0.26 -23.25 -0.08
C GLU A 165 -0.13 -22.06 -1.04
N ILE A 166 0.14 -22.37 -2.31
CA ILE A 166 0.23 -21.39 -3.40
C ILE A 166 -0.54 -21.90 -4.62
N SER A 167 -1.12 -20.99 -5.39
CA SER A 167 -1.89 -21.32 -6.59
C SER A 167 -1.18 -20.94 -7.87
N LEU A 168 -1.53 -21.60 -8.98
CA LEU A 168 -0.98 -21.28 -10.31
C LEU A 168 -1.46 -19.91 -10.77
N GLU A 169 -2.69 -19.57 -10.40
CA GLU A 169 -3.39 -18.35 -10.76
C GLU A 169 -2.70 -17.11 -10.18
N LEU A 170 -2.06 -17.25 -9.01
CA LEU A 170 -1.22 -16.21 -8.43
C LEU A 170 0.03 -15.89 -9.27
N PHE A 171 0.39 -16.76 -10.22
CA PHE A 171 1.45 -16.53 -11.21
C PHE A 171 0.89 -16.32 -12.63
N GLY A 172 -0.41 -16.08 -12.73
CA GLY A 172 -1.09 -15.70 -13.98
C GLY A 172 -1.66 -16.84 -14.80
N ALA A 173 -1.81 -18.04 -14.23
CA ALA A 173 -2.61 -19.06 -14.90
C ALA A 173 -4.08 -18.62 -14.98
N VAL A 174 -4.72 -18.94 -16.10
CA VAL A 174 -6.14 -18.67 -16.34
C VAL A 174 -6.96 -19.91 -16.02
N GLY A 175 -6.46 -21.10 -16.39
CA GLY A 175 -7.15 -22.35 -16.15
C GLY A 175 -8.48 -22.45 -16.90
N ASP A 176 -8.53 -22.00 -18.15
CA ASP A 176 -9.70 -22.07 -19.03
C ASP A 176 -9.62 -23.19 -20.09
N LYS A 177 -8.53 -23.99 -20.07
CA LYS A 177 -8.15 -24.98 -21.10
C LYS A 177 -7.85 -24.42 -22.49
N VAL A 178 -7.73 -23.11 -22.64
CA VAL A 178 -7.51 -22.45 -23.93
C VAL A 178 -6.19 -21.67 -23.92
N ILE A 179 -5.94 -20.90 -22.87
CA ILE A 179 -4.74 -20.08 -22.71
C ILE A 179 -3.61 -20.93 -22.13
N ASP A 180 -2.40 -20.77 -22.68
CA ASP A 180 -1.23 -21.55 -22.26
C ASP A 180 -0.76 -21.12 -20.85
N ASP A 181 -0.96 -22.01 -19.89
CA ASP A 181 -0.62 -21.84 -18.47
C ASP A 181 0.80 -22.32 -18.14
N ALA A 182 1.56 -22.82 -19.13
CA ALA A 182 2.86 -23.46 -18.89
C ALA A 182 3.88 -22.54 -18.19
N ALA A 183 3.88 -21.25 -18.57
CA ALA A 183 4.77 -20.26 -17.96
C ALA A 183 4.42 -20.01 -16.48
N ALA A 184 3.12 -19.90 -16.17
CA ALA A 184 2.64 -19.73 -14.80
C ALA A 184 2.98 -20.95 -13.94
N MET A 185 2.78 -22.17 -14.47
CA MET A 185 3.13 -23.41 -13.78
C MET A 185 4.62 -23.48 -13.43
N ARG A 186 5.52 -23.10 -14.36
CA ARG A 186 6.96 -23.09 -14.10
C ARG A 186 7.33 -22.11 -12.98
N LYS A 187 6.79 -20.88 -13.01
CA LYS A 187 7.04 -19.88 -11.96
C LYS A 187 6.50 -20.33 -10.60
N CYS A 188 5.26 -20.79 -10.57
CA CYS A 188 4.60 -21.32 -9.39
C CYS A 188 5.42 -22.46 -8.77
N SER A 189 5.89 -23.39 -9.60
CA SER A 189 6.69 -24.54 -9.15
C SER A 189 8.04 -24.14 -8.58
N LEU A 190 8.74 -23.18 -9.17
CA LEU A 190 10.02 -22.68 -8.64
C LEU A 190 9.82 -21.98 -7.29
N PHE A 191 8.76 -21.20 -7.14
CA PHE A 191 8.43 -20.55 -5.88
C PHE A 191 8.03 -21.59 -4.81
N ALA A 192 7.15 -22.52 -5.15
CA ALA A 192 6.73 -23.61 -4.28
C ALA A 192 7.93 -24.46 -3.83
N GLU A 193 8.87 -24.75 -4.73
CA GLU A 193 10.10 -25.47 -4.40
C GLU A 193 10.94 -24.68 -3.38
N LYS A 194 11.21 -23.40 -3.67
CA LYS A 194 12.05 -22.53 -2.83
C LYS A 194 11.57 -22.46 -1.38
N TYR A 195 10.26 -22.50 -1.16
CA TYR A 195 9.65 -22.36 0.16
C TYR A 195 9.01 -23.66 0.68
N ASN A 196 9.15 -24.77 -0.03
CA ASN A 196 8.53 -26.07 0.27
C ASN A 196 7.00 -25.97 0.49
N LEU A 197 6.29 -25.35 -0.45
CA LEU A 197 4.86 -25.06 -0.37
C LEU A 197 4.05 -26.03 -1.23
N LYS A 198 2.85 -26.35 -0.75
CA LYS A 198 1.86 -27.07 -1.54
C LYS A 198 1.38 -26.23 -2.72
N ILE A 199 1.29 -26.84 -3.90
CA ILE A 199 0.62 -26.24 -5.06
C ILE A 199 -0.84 -26.66 -5.09
N LYS A 200 -1.74 -25.69 -5.28
CA LYS A 200 -3.17 -25.92 -5.38
C LYS A 200 -3.76 -25.19 -6.60
N GLY A 201 -4.43 -25.93 -7.47
CA GLY A 201 -5.21 -25.30 -8.54
C GLY A 201 -6.51 -24.69 -8.02
N GLU A 202 -6.83 -23.47 -8.42
CA GLU A 202 -8.12 -22.83 -8.12
C GLU A 202 -9.15 -23.05 -9.25
N SER A 203 -8.70 -23.33 -10.48
CA SER A 203 -9.57 -23.55 -11.62
C SER A 203 -10.46 -24.78 -11.45
N LYS A 204 -11.76 -24.60 -11.70
CA LYS A 204 -12.76 -25.67 -11.79
C LYS A 204 -12.85 -26.29 -13.19
N VAL A 205 -12.22 -25.66 -14.18
CA VAL A 205 -12.28 -26.09 -15.58
C VAL A 205 -11.06 -26.97 -15.85
N GLY A 206 -9.85 -26.45 -15.66
CA GLY A 206 -8.57 -27.12 -15.83
C GLY A 206 -7.57 -26.31 -16.64
N TYR A 207 -6.31 -26.75 -16.68
CA TYR A 207 -5.19 -26.01 -17.28
C TYR A 207 -4.82 -26.53 -18.67
N TYR A 208 -4.27 -25.64 -19.49
CA TYR A 208 -3.74 -25.96 -20.82
C TYR A 208 -2.24 -25.67 -20.88
N PHE A 209 -1.45 -26.63 -21.39
CA PHE A 209 -0.03 -26.43 -21.65
C PHE A 209 0.26 -26.64 -23.14
N ALA A 210 0.79 -25.62 -23.80
CA ALA A 210 1.20 -25.71 -25.20
C ALA A 210 2.59 -26.37 -25.37
N SER A 211 3.32 -26.55 -24.27
CA SER A 211 4.66 -27.16 -24.26
C SER A 211 4.85 -28.04 -23.03
N ASP A 212 5.84 -28.93 -23.10
CA ASP A 212 6.19 -29.78 -21.97
C ASP A 212 6.62 -28.93 -20.76
N VAL A 213 6.09 -29.29 -19.59
CA VAL A 213 6.43 -28.68 -18.31
C VAL A 213 7.03 -29.77 -17.44
N THR A 214 8.29 -29.60 -17.04
CA THR A 214 8.90 -30.46 -16.03
C THR A 214 9.00 -29.69 -14.73
N ILE A 215 8.45 -30.27 -13.66
CA ILE A 215 8.56 -29.74 -12.30
C ILE A 215 9.30 -30.76 -11.45
N TYR A 216 10.13 -30.26 -10.55
CA TYR A 216 10.84 -31.08 -9.59
C TYR A 216 10.25 -30.83 -8.22
N ASN A 217 9.63 -31.85 -7.61
CA ASN A 217 8.88 -31.66 -6.38
C ASN A 217 9.38 -32.53 -5.22
N ASP A 218 9.45 -31.90 -4.06
CA ASP A 218 9.38 -32.55 -2.75
C ASP A 218 8.12 -32.10 -1.97
N PHE A 219 7.24 -31.37 -2.65
CA PHE A 219 6.02 -30.76 -2.11
C PHE A 219 4.75 -31.38 -2.72
N ASP A 220 3.63 -31.18 -2.01
CA ASP A 220 2.31 -31.68 -2.40
C ASP A 220 1.69 -30.88 -3.57
N VAL A 221 0.91 -31.58 -4.40
CA VAL A 221 0.16 -30.98 -5.51
C VAL A 221 -1.30 -31.44 -5.42
N GLU A 222 -2.23 -30.49 -5.46
CA GLU A 222 -3.68 -30.73 -5.41
C GLU A 222 -4.43 -29.90 -6.45
N GLY A 223 -5.59 -30.39 -6.92
CA GLY A 223 -6.54 -29.58 -7.67
C GLY A 223 -6.10 -29.22 -9.09
N LEU A 224 -5.07 -29.87 -9.62
CA LEU A 224 -4.66 -29.68 -11.01
C LEU A 224 -5.44 -30.62 -11.93
N TYR A 225 -6.30 -30.04 -12.75
CA TYR A 225 -7.09 -30.77 -13.74
C TYR A 225 -6.49 -30.53 -15.14
N PHE A 226 -6.10 -31.61 -15.81
CA PHE A 226 -5.59 -31.56 -17.18
C PHE A 226 -6.56 -32.22 -18.15
N ASN A 227 -6.58 -31.74 -19.39
CA ASN A 227 -7.38 -32.39 -20.43
C ASN A 227 -6.66 -33.66 -20.92
N ALA A 228 -7.36 -34.79 -20.87
CA ALA A 228 -6.87 -36.06 -21.39
C ALA A 228 -7.09 -36.11 -22.92
N SER A 229 -6.21 -35.46 -23.68
CA SER A 229 -6.23 -35.60 -25.14
C SER A 229 -4.82 -35.81 -25.65
N GLU A 230 -4.63 -36.90 -26.39
CA GLU A 230 -3.32 -37.50 -26.68
C GLU A 230 -2.53 -36.80 -27.78
N SER A 231 -3.07 -35.78 -28.45
CA SER A 231 -2.51 -35.29 -29.72
C SER A 231 -2.30 -33.78 -29.86
N LYS A 232 -2.62 -32.97 -28.85
CA LYS A 232 -2.55 -31.49 -28.97
C LYS A 232 -1.89 -30.75 -27.80
N TYR A 233 -1.37 -31.47 -26.81
CA TYR A 233 -1.03 -30.88 -25.51
C TYR A 233 0.40 -31.23 -25.10
N GLY A 234 1.09 -30.26 -24.49
CA GLY A 234 2.35 -30.51 -23.79
C GLY A 234 2.12 -31.40 -22.57
N SER A 235 3.13 -32.21 -22.24
CA SER A 235 3.08 -33.11 -21.09
C SER A 235 3.53 -32.42 -19.81
N LEU A 236 2.86 -32.70 -18.69
CA LEU A 236 3.36 -32.35 -17.35
C LEU A 236 4.16 -33.53 -16.78
N TYR A 237 5.47 -33.33 -16.62
CA TYR A 237 6.35 -34.27 -15.95
C TYR A 237 6.57 -33.80 -14.51
N ILE A 238 6.08 -34.58 -13.55
CA ILE A 238 6.35 -34.39 -12.13
C ILE A 238 7.48 -35.35 -11.74
N LYS A 239 8.64 -34.82 -11.38
CA LYS A 239 9.83 -35.59 -11.00
C LYS A 239 10.19 -35.30 -9.55
N THR A 240 10.58 -36.31 -8.78
CA THR A 240 11.16 -36.06 -7.45
C THR A 240 12.64 -35.69 -7.56
N LYS A 241 13.13 -34.78 -6.71
CA LYS A 241 14.58 -34.53 -6.55
C LYS A 241 15.25 -35.53 -5.62
N LYS A 242 14.48 -36.36 -4.91
CA LYS A 242 15.04 -37.39 -4.05
C LYS A 242 15.84 -38.35 -4.91
N GLU A 243 17.13 -38.42 -4.60
CA GLU A 243 18.00 -39.45 -5.12
C GLU A 243 17.35 -40.81 -4.82
N PRO A 244 17.08 -41.63 -5.85
CA PRO A 244 16.53 -42.95 -5.63
C PRO A 244 17.47 -43.75 -4.73
N GLU A 245 16.92 -44.41 -3.72
CA GLU A 245 17.69 -45.40 -2.96
C GLU A 245 18.00 -46.57 -3.91
N ILE A 246 19.28 -46.71 -4.28
CA ILE A 246 19.73 -47.78 -5.16
C ILE A 246 19.89 -49.06 -4.34
N ILE A 247 19.02 -50.03 -4.61
CA ILE A 247 19.08 -51.36 -4.00
C ILE A 247 19.87 -52.28 -4.93
N ALA A 248 20.92 -52.91 -4.40
CA ALA A 248 21.68 -53.89 -5.16
C ALA A 248 20.79 -55.10 -5.51
N LEU A 249 20.81 -55.56 -6.77
CA LEU A 249 20.05 -56.75 -7.19
C LEU A 249 20.37 -57.98 -6.33
N SER A 250 21.61 -58.09 -5.84
CA SER A 250 22.06 -59.17 -4.96
C SER A 250 21.42 -59.16 -3.57
N SER A 251 20.85 -58.05 -3.11
CA SER A 251 20.12 -57.99 -1.83
C SER A 251 18.66 -58.39 -1.95
N LEU A 252 18.17 -58.61 -3.17
CA LEU A 252 16.79 -59.05 -3.44
C LEU A 252 16.75 -60.58 -3.55
N GLY A 253 15.77 -61.19 -2.90
CA GLY A 253 15.49 -62.63 -2.99
C GLY A 253 14.25 -62.91 -3.84
N GLY A 254 14.29 -63.96 -4.66
CA GLY A 254 13.14 -64.37 -5.49
C GLY A 254 12.97 -63.56 -6.78
N LEU A 255 14.01 -62.84 -7.24
CA LEU A 255 14.00 -62.16 -8.53
C LEU A 255 14.45 -63.12 -9.65
N THR A 256 13.61 -64.08 -10.01
CA THR A 256 13.79 -64.94 -11.19
C THR A 256 12.67 -64.76 -12.20
N GLU A 257 12.89 -65.15 -13.45
CA GLU A 257 11.85 -65.12 -14.48
C GLU A 257 10.58 -65.86 -14.02
N GLY A 258 9.41 -65.24 -14.21
CA GLY A 258 8.11 -65.79 -13.78
C GLY A 258 7.80 -65.70 -12.28
N SER A 259 8.65 -65.05 -11.48
CA SER A 259 8.41 -64.91 -10.04
C SER A 259 7.21 -64.02 -9.75
N SER A 260 6.32 -64.50 -8.89
CA SER A 260 5.16 -63.74 -8.38
C SER A 260 5.47 -63.01 -7.07
N LYS A 261 6.65 -63.22 -6.48
CA LYS A 261 7.06 -62.61 -5.20
C LYS A 261 8.55 -62.32 -5.18
N ILE A 262 8.88 -61.06 -4.89
CA ILE A 262 10.25 -60.60 -4.62
C ILE A 262 10.32 -60.19 -3.14
N THR A 263 11.44 -60.51 -2.48
CA THR A 263 11.70 -60.22 -1.06
C THR A 263 13.05 -59.50 -0.92
N GLY A 264 13.36 -58.98 0.28
CA GLY A 264 14.64 -58.30 0.53
C GLY A 264 14.65 -56.80 0.24
N PHE A 265 13.49 -56.19 -0.01
CA PHE A 265 13.36 -54.73 0.03
C PHE A 265 13.63 -54.22 1.45
N PRO A 266 14.36 -53.10 1.62
CA PRO A 266 14.56 -52.52 2.95
C PRO A 266 13.21 -52.05 3.51
N LEU A 267 13.04 -52.09 4.83
CA LEU A 267 11.81 -51.61 5.49
C LEU A 267 11.54 -50.13 5.19
N SER A 268 12.58 -49.35 4.89
CA SER A 268 12.48 -47.98 4.40
C SER A 268 11.74 -47.86 3.06
N ALA A 269 11.63 -48.92 2.27
CA ALA A 269 10.97 -48.94 0.96
C ALA A 269 9.47 -49.29 1.03
N VAL A 270 8.94 -49.65 2.20
CA VAL A 270 7.51 -49.97 2.37
C VAL A 270 6.66 -48.74 2.09
N GLY A 271 5.63 -48.91 1.27
CA GLY A 271 4.71 -47.86 0.84
C GLY A 271 5.26 -46.94 -0.26
N LYS A 272 6.53 -47.10 -0.66
CA LYS A 272 7.19 -46.32 -1.73
C LYS A 272 7.05 -47.01 -3.10
N TYR A 273 7.26 -46.26 -4.18
CA TYR A 273 7.38 -46.81 -5.52
C TYR A 273 8.79 -47.37 -5.76
N VAL A 274 8.86 -48.55 -6.35
CA VAL A 274 10.08 -49.21 -6.80
C VAL A 274 10.12 -49.15 -8.33
N ARG A 275 11.26 -48.76 -8.88
CA ARG A 275 11.49 -48.71 -10.33
C ARG A 275 12.50 -49.78 -10.72
N PHE A 276 12.11 -50.65 -11.64
CA PHE A 276 13.01 -51.55 -12.35
C PHE A 276 13.20 -50.97 -13.75
N SER A 277 14.45 -50.80 -14.19
CA SER A 277 14.74 -50.30 -15.52
C SER A 277 15.84 -51.12 -16.18
N THR A 278 15.59 -51.48 -17.43
CA THR A 278 16.60 -51.96 -18.38
C THR A 278 16.88 -50.85 -19.40
N GLU A 279 17.75 -51.11 -20.38
CA GLU A 279 17.95 -50.20 -21.51
C GLU A 279 16.68 -49.96 -22.34
N THR A 280 15.74 -50.91 -22.33
CA THR A 280 14.57 -50.90 -23.23
C THR A 280 13.22 -50.84 -22.52
N ALA A 281 13.18 -51.02 -21.20
CA ALA A 281 11.94 -51.11 -20.45
C ALA A 281 12.05 -50.46 -19.08
N VAL A 282 10.94 -49.88 -18.61
CA VAL A 282 10.79 -49.36 -17.26
C VAL A 282 9.50 -49.92 -16.67
N LEU A 283 9.60 -50.54 -15.51
CA LEU A 283 8.48 -51.00 -14.71
C LEU A 283 8.49 -50.29 -13.36
N THR A 284 7.35 -49.71 -12.98
CA THR A 284 7.19 -49.00 -11.72
C THR A 284 6.04 -49.63 -10.95
N GLU A 285 6.28 -50.06 -9.72
CA GLU A 285 5.28 -50.70 -8.86
C GLU A 285 5.35 -50.15 -7.44
N ARG A 286 4.22 -50.11 -6.72
CA ARG A 286 4.20 -49.70 -5.32
C ARG A 286 4.54 -50.90 -4.43
N ASN A 287 5.59 -50.79 -3.62
CA ASN A 287 5.92 -51.82 -2.63
C ASN A 287 4.94 -51.73 -1.46
N ASN A 288 3.84 -52.48 -1.55
CA ASN A 288 2.76 -52.41 -0.58
C ASN A 288 3.00 -53.25 0.70
N ASN A 289 4.08 -54.04 0.78
CA ASN A 289 4.27 -55.00 1.87
C ASN A 289 5.54 -54.71 2.68
N GLY A 290 5.37 -54.55 3.99
CA GLY A 290 6.45 -54.49 4.99
C GLY A 290 6.68 -55.81 5.73
N LEU A 291 6.26 -56.93 5.14
CA LEU A 291 6.40 -58.29 5.70
C LEU A 291 6.81 -59.28 4.61
#